data_AF-A0A7J7T606-F1
#
_entry.id   AF-A0A7J7T606-F1
#
_cell.length_a   1.000
_cell.length_b   1.000
_cell.length_c   1.000
_cell.angle_alpha   90.00
_cell.angle_beta   90.00
_cell.angle_gamma   90.00
#
_symmetry.space_group_name_H-M   'P 1'
#
loop_
_entity.id
_entity.type
_entity.pdbx_description
1 polymer ?
#
loop_
_entity_poly.entity_id
_entity_poly.type
_entity_poly.pdbx_seq_one_letter_code
_entity_poly.pdbx_strand_id
1 'polypeptide(L)'
;MHSDLTHLFQCPNLRQLKSLHLFRLSLADFSLEPLRALLEAVAPTLQDLCLDNCGMVDSQVEAILPVLSRCHQLREFTISQNNFSMATVEKPLRHTAGLRSLEFELYPVPLECYRIQGTVNQERLAQIQAELMGILRELGQPRTICLATEHFGDSELYVVAFS
;
A
#
# COMPACT_ATOMS: atom_id res chain seq x y z
N MET A 1 11.87 17.34 -15.21
CA MET A 1 10.62 16.67 -14.77
C MET A 1 10.19 15.56 -15.72
N HIS A 2 9.81 15.79 -16.99
CA HIS A 2 9.44 14.67 -17.90
C HIS A 2 10.65 13.93 -18.52
N SER A 3 11.78 14.61 -18.79
CA SER A 3 12.95 13.97 -19.42
C SER A 3 13.75 13.07 -18.49
N ASP A 4 13.78 13.38 -17.18
CA ASP A 4 14.55 12.61 -16.19
C ASP A 4 14.00 11.18 -16.01
N LEU A 5 12.68 11.02 -16.14
CA LEU A 5 11.99 9.74 -16.05
C LEU A 5 12.28 8.86 -17.26
N THR A 6 12.30 9.43 -18.47
CA THR A 6 12.59 8.68 -19.71
C THR A 6 13.99 8.07 -19.69
N HIS A 7 14.98 8.77 -19.12
CA HIS A 7 16.33 8.23 -18.93
C HIS A 7 16.36 7.09 -17.91
N LEU A 8 15.62 7.21 -16.82
CA LEU A 8 15.43 6.14 -15.83
C LEU A 8 14.84 4.87 -16.46
N PHE A 9 13.82 5.00 -17.30
CA PHE A 9 13.20 3.89 -18.03
C PHE A 9 14.13 3.17 -19.01
N GLN A 10 15.17 3.86 -19.49
CA GLN A 10 16.18 3.30 -20.40
C GLN A 10 17.34 2.64 -19.65
N CYS A 11 17.45 2.82 -18.33
CA CYS A 11 18.48 2.16 -17.53
C CYS A 11 18.20 0.66 -17.45
N PRO A 12 19.08 -0.22 -17.98
CA PRO A 12 18.87 -1.67 -17.95
C PRO A 12 18.80 -2.22 -16.52
N ASN A 13 19.44 -1.54 -15.57
CA ASN A 13 19.41 -1.88 -14.14
C ASN A 13 18.04 -1.62 -13.51
N LEU A 14 17.20 -0.73 -14.07
CA LEU A 14 15.88 -0.44 -13.52
C LEU A 14 15.00 -1.68 -13.53
N ARG A 15 15.07 -2.49 -14.60
CA ARG A 15 14.32 -3.75 -14.73
C ARG A 15 14.81 -4.87 -13.82
N GLN A 16 15.86 -4.63 -13.04
CA GLN A 16 16.39 -5.54 -12.03
C GLN A 16 16.11 -5.04 -10.61
N LEU A 17 15.43 -3.89 -10.48
CA LEU A 17 15.10 -3.29 -9.19
C LEU A 17 14.18 -4.23 -8.41
N LYS A 18 14.58 -4.53 -7.17
CA LYS A 18 13.81 -5.35 -6.24
C LYS A 18 13.04 -4.54 -5.22
N SER A 19 13.55 -3.37 -4.85
CA SER A 19 12.94 -2.56 -3.79
C SER A 19 12.74 -1.14 -4.32
N LEU A 20 11.50 -0.66 -4.27
CA LEU A 20 11.11 0.69 -4.67
C LEU A 20 10.46 1.39 -3.47
N HIS A 21 11.18 2.33 -2.87
CA HIS A 21 10.70 3.05 -1.70
C HIS A 21 10.50 4.52 -2.07
N LEU A 22 9.25 4.95 -2.01
CA LEU A 22 8.82 6.32 -2.19
C LEU A 22 8.20 6.76 -0.86
N PHE A 23 8.86 7.71 -0.21
CA PHE A 23 8.47 8.19 1.12
C PHE A 23 8.41 9.71 1.12
N ARG A 24 7.37 10.29 1.73
CA ARG A 24 7.21 11.76 1.83
C ARG A 24 7.25 12.48 0.48
N LEU A 25 6.74 11.82 -0.56
CA LEU A 25 6.55 12.44 -1.88
C LEU A 25 5.09 12.82 -2.04
N SER A 26 4.76 14.09 -2.27
CA SER A 26 3.36 14.53 -2.45
C SER A 26 2.81 14.05 -3.79
N LEU A 27 2.38 12.79 -3.89
CA LEU A 27 1.85 12.21 -5.14
C LEU A 27 0.46 12.77 -5.49
N ALA A 28 -0.27 13.34 -4.52
CA ALA A 28 -1.59 13.95 -4.73
C ALA A 28 -1.61 15.00 -5.85
N ASP A 29 -0.53 15.79 -5.95
CA ASP A 29 -0.45 16.94 -6.83
C ASP A 29 0.10 16.60 -8.22
N PHE A 30 0.55 15.36 -8.42
CA PHE A 30 1.21 14.92 -9.66
C PHE A 30 0.39 13.91 -10.45
N SER A 31 0.66 13.88 -11.75
CA SER A 31 0.21 12.77 -12.59
C SER A 31 0.79 11.46 -12.05
N LEU A 32 -0.06 10.44 -11.93
CA LEU A 32 0.36 9.09 -11.57
C LEU A 32 1.01 8.33 -12.73
N GLU A 33 0.93 8.83 -13.97
CA GLU A 33 1.44 8.12 -15.14
C GLU A 33 2.93 7.73 -15.01
N PRO A 34 3.84 8.61 -14.55
CA PRO A 34 5.21 8.22 -14.21
C PRO A 34 5.34 7.06 -13.23
N LEU A 35 4.53 7.07 -12.16
CA LEU A 35 4.57 6.02 -11.15
C LEU A 35 4.05 4.70 -11.72
N ARG A 36 2.96 4.74 -12.48
CA ARG A 36 2.40 3.56 -13.16
C ARG A 36 3.41 2.96 -14.12
N ALA A 37 4.03 3.79 -14.97
CA ALA A 37 5.07 3.33 -15.90
C ALA A 37 6.28 2.74 -15.16
N LEU A 38 6.70 3.34 -14.03
CA LEU A 38 7.77 2.83 -13.18
C LEU A 38 7.43 1.45 -12.62
N LEU A 39 6.27 1.33 -11.99
CA LEU A 39 5.78 0.06 -11.46
C LEU A 39 5.67 -1.00 -12.57
N GLU A 40 5.24 -0.64 -13.77
CA GLU A 40 5.15 -1.56 -14.91
C GLU A 40 6.52 -2.07 -15.35
N ALA A 41 7.52 -1.17 -15.38
CA ALA A 41 8.87 -1.53 -15.77
C ALA A 41 9.56 -2.48 -14.76
N VAL A 42 9.22 -2.37 -13.47
CA VAL A 42 9.85 -3.15 -12.39
C VAL A 42 8.99 -4.31 -11.88
N ALA A 43 7.72 -4.41 -12.27
CA ALA A 43 6.79 -5.45 -11.81
C ALA A 43 7.35 -6.89 -11.86
N PRO A 44 8.13 -7.31 -12.88
CA PRO A 44 8.66 -8.67 -12.92
C PRO A 44 9.67 -9.00 -11.80
N THR A 45 10.33 -8.00 -11.22
CA THR A 45 11.42 -8.19 -10.25
C THR A 45 11.16 -7.55 -8.89
N LEU A 46 10.12 -6.73 -8.77
CA LEU A 46 9.79 -6.00 -7.54
C LEU A 46 9.40 -6.99 -6.43
N GLN A 47 10.09 -6.87 -5.30
CA GLN A 47 9.92 -7.64 -4.06
C GLN A 47 9.43 -6.75 -2.93
N ASP A 48 9.84 -5.48 -2.88
CA ASP A 48 9.45 -4.55 -1.82
C ASP A 48 8.95 -3.24 -2.43
N LEU A 49 7.75 -2.83 -2.06
CA LEU A 49 7.15 -1.57 -2.47
C LEU A 49 6.73 -0.77 -1.24
N CYS A 50 7.31 0.41 -1.05
CA CYS A 50 6.92 1.35 -0.01
C CYS A 50 6.41 2.64 -0.67
N LEU A 51 5.18 3.03 -0.32
CA LEU A 51 4.48 4.24 -0.75
C LEU A 51 3.98 5.02 0.48
N ASP A 52 4.73 4.95 1.57
CA ASP A 52 4.34 5.54 2.85
C ASP A 52 4.39 7.07 2.80
N ASN A 53 3.42 7.72 3.46
CA ASN A 53 3.35 9.18 3.59
C ASN A 53 3.46 9.92 2.23
N CYS A 54 2.81 9.39 1.21
CA CYS A 54 2.87 9.95 -0.14
C CYS A 54 1.69 10.88 -0.47
N GLY A 55 0.85 11.19 0.52
CA GLY A 55 -0.36 11.99 0.33
C GLY A 55 -1.36 11.38 -0.66
N MET A 56 -1.27 10.08 -0.95
CA MET A 56 -2.12 9.44 -1.95
C MET A 56 -3.58 9.53 -1.53
N VAL A 57 -4.46 9.69 -2.52
CA VAL A 57 -5.92 9.65 -2.35
C VAL A 57 -6.51 8.35 -2.89
N ASP A 58 -7.77 8.06 -2.53
CA ASP A 58 -8.48 6.83 -2.91
C ASP A 58 -8.37 6.49 -4.42
N SER A 59 -8.65 7.46 -5.30
CA SER A 59 -8.59 7.27 -6.75
C SER A 59 -7.19 6.94 -7.27
N GLN A 60 -6.16 7.40 -6.57
CA GLN A 60 -4.77 7.16 -6.94
C GLN A 60 -4.32 5.75 -6.56
N VAL A 61 -4.78 5.24 -5.43
CA VAL A 61 -4.60 3.83 -5.05
C VAL A 61 -5.24 2.94 -6.12
N GLU A 62 -6.48 3.21 -6.49
CA GLU A 62 -7.21 2.44 -7.50
C GLU A 62 -6.49 2.38 -8.85
N ALA A 63 -5.88 3.49 -9.27
CA ALA A 63 -5.16 3.58 -10.53
C ALA A 63 -3.90 2.70 -10.59
N ILE A 64 -3.29 2.36 -9.44
CA ILE A 64 -2.09 1.50 -9.37
C ILE A 64 -2.42 0.01 -9.14
N LEU A 65 -3.66 -0.35 -8.76
CA LEU A 65 -4.02 -1.75 -8.50
C LEU A 65 -3.76 -2.70 -9.68
N PRO A 66 -4.06 -2.33 -10.94
CA PRO A 66 -3.81 -3.24 -12.08
C PRO A 66 -2.32 -3.54 -12.31
N VAL A 67 -1.42 -2.61 -11.99
CA VAL A 67 0.02 -2.88 -12.06
C VAL A 67 0.49 -3.68 -10.85
N LEU A 68 -0.03 -3.37 -9.67
CA LEU A 68 0.31 -4.10 -8.45
C LEU A 68 -0.02 -5.59 -8.54
N SER A 69 -1.18 -5.95 -9.11
CA SER A 69 -1.56 -7.36 -9.34
C SER A 69 -0.62 -8.14 -10.27
N ARG A 70 0.26 -7.45 -11.01
CA ARG A 70 1.28 -8.07 -11.89
C ARG A 70 2.64 -8.22 -11.21
N CYS A 71 2.83 -7.69 -10.00
CA CYS A 71 4.07 -7.80 -9.24
C CYS A 71 4.19 -9.16 -8.56
N HIS A 72 4.34 -10.24 -9.31
CA HIS A 72 4.29 -11.61 -8.80
C HIS A 72 5.42 -11.99 -7.82
N GLN A 73 6.50 -11.21 -7.77
CA GLN A 73 7.60 -11.40 -6.82
C GLN A 73 7.46 -10.54 -5.55
N LEU A 74 6.42 -9.71 -5.45
CA LEU A 74 6.21 -8.80 -4.33
C LEU A 74 6.01 -9.59 -3.04
N ARG A 75 6.79 -9.24 -2.02
CA ARG A 75 6.81 -9.82 -0.68
C ARG A 75 6.33 -8.83 0.37
N GLU A 76 6.71 -7.58 0.21
CA GLU A 76 6.36 -6.50 1.13
C GLU A 76 5.69 -5.35 0.37
N PHE A 77 4.54 -4.89 0.90
CA PHE A 77 3.84 -3.72 0.39
C PHE A 77 3.42 -2.78 1.53
N THR A 78 3.91 -1.55 1.53
CA THR A 78 3.51 -0.53 2.51
C THR A 78 2.95 0.71 1.82
N ILE A 79 1.85 1.24 2.36
CA ILE A 79 1.19 2.47 1.91
C ILE A 79 0.60 3.24 3.10
N SER A 80 1.20 3.07 4.27
CA SER A 80 0.84 3.71 5.53
C SER A 80 1.01 5.23 5.50
N GLN A 81 0.48 5.90 6.52
CA GLN A 81 0.51 7.38 6.64
C GLN A 81 -0.11 8.12 5.44
N ASN A 82 -0.96 7.44 4.66
CA ASN A 82 -1.86 8.06 3.72
C ASN A 82 -3.28 8.08 4.34
N ASN A 83 -4.13 9.00 3.89
CA ASN A 83 -5.46 9.18 4.46
C ASN A 83 -6.48 8.40 3.64
N PHE A 84 -6.79 7.17 4.06
CA PHE A 84 -7.68 6.27 3.33
C PHE A 84 -8.95 5.92 4.12
N SER A 85 -10.05 5.80 3.39
CA SER A 85 -11.24 5.11 3.89
C SER A 85 -10.98 3.60 4.04
N MET A 86 -11.80 2.92 4.83
CA MET A 86 -11.77 1.46 4.93
C MET A 86 -11.97 0.85 3.54
N ALA A 87 -12.91 1.38 2.75
CA ALA A 87 -13.19 0.90 1.41
C ALA A 87 -11.95 0.94 0.50
N THR A 88 -11.09 1.94 0.68
CA THR A 88 -9.81 2.04 -0.04
C THR A 88 -8.79 1.03 0.47
N VAL A 89 -8.73 0.75 1.78
CA VAL A 89 -7.82 -0.27 2.35
C VAL A 89 -8.22 -1.69 1.90
N GLU A 90 -9.51 -1.97 1.73
CA GLU A 90 -10.00 -3.28 1.27
C GLU A 90 -9.61 -3.59 -0.19
N LYS A 91 -9.63 -2.60 -1.08
CA LYS A 91 -9.41 -2.79 -2.52
C LYS A 91 -8.05 -3.46 -2.84
N PRO A 92 -6.90 -2.93 -2.34
CA PRO A 92 -5.61 -3.59 -2.44
C PRO A 92 -5.64 -5.07 -2.04
N LEU A 93 -6.26 -5.41 -0.91
CA LEU A 93 -6.30 -6.80 -0.42
C LEU A 93 -6.88 -7.75 -1.46
N ARG A 94 -8.00 -7.37 -2.09
CA ARG A 94 -8.65 -8.19 -3.11
C ARG A 94 -7.81 -8.26 -4.39
N HIS A 95 -7.17 -7.16 -4.77
CA HIS A 95 -6.34 -7.09 -5.98
C HIS A 95 -4.98 -7.80 -5.83
N THR A 96 -4.45 -7.90 -4.63
CA THR A 96 -3.19 -8.59 -4.34
C THR A 96 -3.39 -10.05 -3.93
N ALA A 97 -4.63 -10.55 -3.86
CA ALA A 97 -4.95 -11.94 -3.54
C ALA A 97 -4.27 -12.97 -4.46
N GLY A 98 -3.92 -12.61 -5.69
CA GLY A 98 -3.18 -13.49 -6.61
C GLY A 98 -1.66 -13.54 -6.37
N LEU A 99 -1.11 -12.68 -5.51
CA LEU A 99 0.33 -12.54 -5.30
C LEU A 99 0.80 -13.52 -4.23
N ARG A 100 1.20 -14.73 -4.67
CA ARG A 100 1.60 -15.82 -3.76
C ARG A 100 2.87 -15.57 -2.95
N SER A 101 3.70 -14.62 -3.40
CA SER A 101 4.91 -14.22 -2.67
C SER A 101 4.65 -13.13 -1.63
N LEU A 102 3.45 -12.54 -1.59
CA LEU A 102 3.14 -11.43 -0.71
C LEU A 102 2.95 -11.93 0.73
N GLU A 103 3.87 -11.55 1.60
CA GLU A 103 3.95 -12.02 2.98
C GLU A 103 3.48 -10.95 3.97
N PHE A 104 3.72 -9.68 3.65
CA PHE A 104 3.44 -8.55 4.53
C PHE A 104 2.84 -7.36 3.79
N GLU A 105 1.81 -6.77 4.41
CA GLU A 105 1.22 -5.51 3.97
C GLU A 105 1.03 -4.55 5.16
N LEU A 106 1.34 -3.27 4.95
CA LEU A 106 1.13 -2.21 5.94
C LEU A 106 0.24 -1.11 5.37
N TYR A 107 -0.91 -0.92 5.99
CA TYR A 107 -1.91 0.08 5.63
C TYR A 107 -2.04 1.14 6.73
N PRO A 108 -2.56 2.34 6.40
CA PRO A 108 -2.93 3.28 7.43
C PRO A 108 -4.17 2.77 8.19
N VAL A 109 -4.27 3.12 9.47
CA VAL A 109 -5.56 3.03 10.19
C VAL A 109 -6.61 3.81 9.38
N PRO A 110 -7.75 3.20 9.00
CA PRO A 110 -8.75 3.89 8.19
C PRO A 110 -9.34 5.13 8.85
N LEU A 111 -9.75 6.11 8.04
CA LEU A 111 -10.31 7.38 8.51
C LEU A 111 -11.53 7.19 9.43
N GLU A 112 -12.32 6.14 9.20
CA GLU A 112 -13.49 5.79 10.01
C GLU A 112 -13.13 5.42 11.46
N CYS A 113 -11.88 5.06 11.75
CA CYS A 113 -11.42 4.80 13.10
C CYS A 113 -11.17 6.08 13.91
N TYR A 114 -11.01 7.24 13.29
CA TYR A 114 -10.63 8.46 14.00
C TYR A 114 -11.85 9.20 14.56
N ARG A 115 -11.73 9.66 15.81
CA ARG A 115 -12.66 10.64 16.39
C ARG A 115 -12.34 12.03 15.85
N ILE A 116 -13.26 12.98 16.02
CA ILE A 116 -13.08 14.39 15.65
C ILE A 116 -11.79 14.99 16.26
N GLN A 117 -11.39 14.50 17.43
CA GLN A 117 -10.19 14.94 18.15
C GLN A 117 -8.87 14.34 17.58
N GLY A 118 -8.94 13.53 16.52
CA GLY A 118 -7.78 12.89 15.91
C GLY A 118 -7.29 11.64 16.64
N THR A 119 -7.92 11.22 17.74
CA THR A 119 -7.59 9.97 18.44
C THR A 119 -8.27 8.77 17.80
N VAL A 120 -7.61 7.61 17.77
CA VAL A 120 -8.20 6.36 17.31
C VAL A 120 -9.27 5.85 18.28
N ASN A 121 -10.44 5.53 17.75
CA ASN A 121 -11.50 4.81 18.46
C ASN A 121 -11.21 3.31 18.42
N GLN A 122 -10.72 2.78 19.55
CA GLN A 122 -10.32 1.37 19.68
C GLN A 122 -11.47 0.38 19.40
N GLU A 123 -12.72 0.70 19.73
CA GLU A 123 -13.86 -0.16 19.42
C GLU A 123 -14.10 -0.24 17.91
N ARG A 124 -14.05 0.91 17.23
CA ARG A 124 -14.20 0.97 15.76
C ARG A 124 -13.03 0.31 15.04
N LEU A 125 -11.82 0.45 15.59
CA LEU A 125 -10.64 -0.25 15.08
C LEU A 125 -10.81 -1.77 15.18
N ALA A 126 -11.20 -2.29 16.34
CA ALA A 126 -11.43 -3.72 16.53
C ALA A 126 -12.47 -4.28 15.54
N GLN A 127 -13.55 -3.51 15.28
CA GLN A 127 -14.56 -3.86 14.29
C GLN A 127 -13.96 -3.94 12.87
N ILE A 128 -13.18 -2.94 12.46
CA ILE A 128 -12.51 -2.94 11.15
C ILE A 128 -11.49 -4.06 11.04
N GLN A 129 -10.71 -4.35 12.09
CA GLN A 129 -9.78 -5.48 12.09
C GLN A 129 -10.51 -6.81 11.89
N ALA A 130 -11.69 -6.99 12.51
CA ALA A 130 -12.52 -8.18 12.31
C ALA A 130 -13.05 -8.29 10.87
N GLU A 131 -13.46 -7.18 10.26
CA GLU A 131 -13.90 -7.13 8.86
C GLU A 131 -12.76 -7.48 7.90
N LEU A 132 -11.57 -6.88 8.08
CA LEU A 132 -10.38 -7.20 7.29
C LEU A 132 -9.96 -8.66 7.46
N MET A 133 -10.02 -9.20 8.69
CA MET A 133 -9.77 -10.62 8.93
C MET A 133 -10.78 -11.53 8.21
N GLY A 134 -12.05 -11.13 8.15
CA GLY A 134 -13.08 -11.82 7.37
C GLY A 134 -12.73 -11.87 5.88
N ILE A 135 -12.35 -10.73 5.30
CA ILE A 135 -11.91 -10.63 3.90
C ILE A 135 -10.71 -11.53 3.65
N LEU A 136 -9.71 -11.53 4.52
CA LEU A 136 -8.52 -12.38 4.34
C LEU A 136 -8.84 -13.87 4.38
N ARG A 137 -9.75 -14.29 5.27
CA ARG A 137 -10.26 -15.66 5.33
C ARG A 137 -10.96 -16.06 4.05
N GLU A 138 -11.76 -15.17 3.46
CA GLU A 138 -12.42 -15.40 2.18
C GLU A 138 -11.41 -15.54 1.02
N LEU A 139 -10.35 -14.73 1.03
CA LEU A 139 -9.29 -14.76 0.02
C LEU A 139 -8.39 -16.00 0.15
N GLY A 140 -8.30 -16.60 1.35
CA GLY A 140 -7.65 -17.88 1.59
C GLY A 140 -6.13 -17.87 1.34
N GLN A 141 -5.50 -16.70 1.31
CA GLN A 141 -4.04 -16.56 1.19
C GLN A 141 -3.45 -16.14 2.54
N PRO A 142 -2.54 -16.94 3.12
CA PRO A 142 -1.89 -16.57 4.37
C PRO A 142 -0.95 -15.39 4.14
N ARG A 143 -1.18 -14.29 4.83
CA ARG A 143 -0.31 -13.10 4.84
C ARG A 143 -0.63 -12.22 6.05
N THR A 144 0.37 -11.45 6.45
CA THR A 144 0.24 -10.52 7.58
C THR A 144 -0.16 -9.14 7.09
N ILE A 145 -1.21 -8.58 7.66
CA ILE A 145 -1.58 -7.19 7.44
C ILE A 145 -1.45 -6.42 8.75
N CYS A 146 -0.89 -5.23 8.67
CA CYS A 146 -0.80 -4.32 9.80
C CYS A 146 -1.49 -3.00 9.47
N LEU A 147 -2.13 -2.39 10.46
CA LEU A 147 -2.62 -1.03 10.42
C LEU A 147 -1.69 -0.16 11.26
N ALA A 148 -1.19 0.93 10.70
CA ALA A 148 -0.35 1.89 11.39
C ALA A 148 -1.01 3.26 11.49
N THR A 149 -0.76 3.93 12.61
CA THR A 149 -1.03 5.36 12.76
C THR A 149 0.18 6.03 13.42
N GLU A 150 0.42 7.29 13.08
CA GLU A 150 1.42 8.11 13.74
C GLU A 150 0.72 9.21 14.54
N HIS A 151 0.96 9.23 15.85
CA HIS A 151 0.50 10.27 16.75
C HIS A 151 1.69 10.88 17.46
N PHE A 152 1.93 12.17 17.23
CA PHE A 152 2.91 12.97 17.98
C PHE A 152 4.34 12.41 18.04
N GLY A 153 4.76 11.65 17.03
CA GLY A 153 6.11 11.08 16.95
C GLY A 153 6.25 9.65 17.47
N ASP A 154 5.18 9.09 18.05
CA ASP A 154 5.07 7.66 18.36
C ASP A 154 4.25 6.95 17.27
N SER A 155 4.76 5.81 16.79
CA SER A 155 4.06 4.95 15.84
C SER A 155 3.36 3.83 16.58
N GLU A 156 2.03 3.72 16.43
CA GLU A 156 1.28 2.57 16.94
C GLU A 156 1.00 1.59 15.79
N LEU A 157 1.33 0.32 16.03
CA LEU A 157 1.14 -0.79 15.09
C LEU A 157 0.06 -1.74 15.61
N TYR A 158 -0.96 -1.94 14.77
CA TYR A 158 -2.09 -2.82 15.05
C TYR A 158 -2.06 -3.99 14.08
N VAL A 159 -1.68 -5.16 14.58
CA VAL A 159 -1.48 -6.36 13.74
C VAL A 159 -2.83 -7.04 13.46
N VAL A 160 -3.10 -7.31 12.18
CA VAL A 160 -4.16 -8.16 11.66
C VAL A 160 -3.50 -9.34 10.94
N ALA A 161 -3.08 -10.34 11.71
CA ALA A 161 -2.45 -11.52 11.14
C ALA A 161 -3.50 -12.57 10.75
N PHE A 162 -3.40 -13.08 9.53
CA PHE A 162 -4.06 -14.31 9.11
C PHE A 162 -2.98 -15.34 8.77
N SER A 163 -2.84 -16.36 9.62
CA SER A 163 -1.90 -17.49 9.45
C SER A 163 -2.59 -18.70 8.84
#